data_AF-A0A821TM08-F1
#
_entry.id   AF-A0A821TM08-F1
#
_cell.length_a   1.000
_cell.length_b   1.000
_cell.length_c   1.000
_cell.angle_alpha   90.00
_cell.angle_beta   90.00
_cell.angle_gamma   90.00
#
_symmetry.space_group_name_H-M   'P 1'
#
loop_
_entity.id
_entity.type
_entity.pdbx_description
1 polymer ?
#
loop_
_entity_poly.entity_id
_entity_poly.type
_entity_poly.pdbx_seq_one_letter_code
_entity_poly.pdbx_strand_id
1 'polypeptide(L)'
;VYTNGTCISNCQKTGYYSGKIQVNDVLQLILDCTSKQIRLFHERLNTLCALMVNENLSPFPWQVLIILGGPGDTVRILPNA
;
A
#
# COMPACT_ATOMS: atom_id res chain seq x y z
N VAL A 1 5.67 0.40 -18.50
CA VAL A 1 5.26 0.53 -17.09
C VAL A 1 4.52 1.85 -16.97
N TYR A 2 3.19 1.84 -16.88
CA TYR A 2 2.42 3.07 -16.73
C TYR A 2 2.72 3.68 -15.37
N THR A 3 3.54 4.73 -15.35
CA THR A 3 3.92 5.50 -14.16
C THR A 3 2.82 6.48 -13.80
N ASN A 4 1.65 5.99 -13.38
CA ASN A 4 0.65 6.86 -12.76
C ASN A 4 1.06 7.13 -11.30
N GLY A 5 1.93 8.13 -11.17
CA GLY A 5 2.36 8.71 -9.91
C GLY A 5 3.65 8.11 -9.36
N THR A 6 4.58 8.98 -8.98
CA THR A 6 5.64 8.60 -8.04
C THR A 6 4.99 8.33 -6.68
N CYS A 7 5.65 7.56 -5.80
CA CYS A 7 5.14 7.33 -4.43
C CYS A 7 4.70 8.64 -3.74
N ILE A 8 5.41 9.73 -4.04
CA ILE A 8 5.18 11.08 -3.51
C ILE A 8 3.82 11.65 -3.93
N SER A 9 3.40 11.51 -5.20
CA SER A 9 2.16 12.13 -5.69
C SER A 9 0.90 11.43 -5.17
N ASN A 10 0.97 10.13 -4.91
CA ASN A 10 -0.17 9.35 -4.40
C ASN A 10 -0.29 9.43 -2.87
N CYS A 11 0.83 9.58 -2.15
CA CYS A 11 0.85 9.83 -0.70
C CYS A 11 0.10 11.11 -0.30
N GLN A 12 0.28 12.20 -1.06
CA GLN A 12 -0.42 13.47 -0.80
C GLN A 12 -1.93 13.38 -1.07
N LYS A 13 -2.34 12.62 -2.11
CA LYS A 13 -3.75 12.47 -2.50
C LYS A 13 -4.56 11.60 -1.54
N THR A 14 -3.90 10.66 -0.87
CA THR A 14 -4.55 9.68 0.02
C THR A 14 -4.33 9.97 1.51
N GLY A 15 -3.58 11.04 1.83
CA GLY A 15 -3.29 11.44 3.21
C GLY A 15 -2.30 10.54 3.95
N TYR A 16 -1.71 9.55 3.28
CA TYR A 16 -0.76 8.63 3.88
C TYR A 16 0.69 9.03 3.56
N TYR A 17 1.40 9.50 4.58
CA TYR A 17 2.81 9.88 4.48
C TYR A 17 3.69 8.70 4.87
N SER A 18 4.33 8.07 3.88
CA SER A 18 5.21 6.91 4.07
C SER A 18 6.42 7.19 4.97
N GLY A 19 6.83 8.46 5.11
CA GLY A 19 7.88 8.87 6.06
C GLY A 19 7.54 8.64 7.53
N LYS A 20 6.31 8.22 7.85
CA LYS A 20 5.91 7.82 9.20
C LYS A 20 6.12 6.33 9.49
N ILE A 21 6.45 5.52 8.49
CA ILE A 21 6.75 4.09 8.67
C ILE A 21 8.08 3.96 9.40
N GLN A 22 8.10 3.14 10.44
CA GLN A 22 9.27 2.87 11.26
C GLN A 22 9.59 1.37 11.26
N VAL A 23 10.80 1.03 11.71
CA VAL A 23 11.22 -0.37 11.88
C VAL A 23 10.25 -1.07 12.83
N ASN A 24 9.89 -2.31 12.49
CA ASN A 24 8.92 -3.16 13.18
C ASN A 24 7.45 -2.71 13.10
N ASP A 25 7.12 -1.69 12.30
CA ASP A 25 5.72 -1.40 12.01
C ASP A 25 5.05 -2.54 11.26
N VAL A 26 3.81 -2.82 11.64
CA VAL A 26 2.93 -3.75 10.93
C VAL A 26 1.96 -2.94 10.06
N LEU A 27 1.93 -3.29 8.79
CA LEU A 27 1.03 -2.73 7.79
C LEU A 27 0.17 -3.85 7.22
N GLN A 28 -1.14 -3.63 7.16
CA GLN A 28 -2.07 -4.56 6.53
C GLN A 28 -2.51 -3.98 5.19
N LEU A 29 -2.20 -4.69 4.10
CA LEU A 29 -2.68 -4.38 2.76
C LEU A 29 -3.93 -5.23 2.49
N ILE A 30 -5.06 -4.57 2.25
CA ILE A 30 -6.36 -5.22 2.05
C ILE A 30 -6.84 -4.91 0.63
N LEU A 31 -7.07 -5.96 -0.16
CA LEU A 31 -7.69 -5.86 -1.48
C LEU A 31 -9.21 -6.06 -1.31
N ASP A 32 -9.96 -4.97 -1.25
CA ASP A 32 -11.41 -4.97 -1.07
C ASP A 32 -12.10 -4.92 -2.45
N CYS A 33 -12.29 -6.10 -3.04
CA CYS A 33 -12.92 -6.22 -4.36
C CYS A 33 -14.42 -5.86 -4.33
N THR A 34 -15.08 -5.99 -3.18
CA THR A 34 -16.51 -5.62 -3.04
C THR A 34 -16.69 -4.12 -3.15
N SER A 35 -15.86 -3.36 -2.43
CA SER A 35 -15.91 -1.89 -2.40
C SER A 35 -15.01 -1.23 -3.46
N LYS A 36 -14.34 -2.05 -4.29
CA LYS A 36 -13.40 -1.64 -5.35
C LYS A 36 -12.28 -0.74 -4.85
N GLN A 37 -11.64 -1.15 -3.76
CA GLN A 37 -10.62 -0.36 -3.05
C GLN A 37 -9.42 -1.20 -2.66
N ILE A 38 -8.24 -0.57 -2.67
CA ILE A 38 -7.05 -1.07 -2.00
C ILE A 38 -6.92 -0.25 -0.71
N ARG A 39 -6.85 -0.92 0.43
CA ARG A 39 -6.70 -0.27 1.73
C ARG A 39 -5.36 -0.63 2.35
N LEU A 40 -4.72 0.34 2.99
CA LEU A 40 -3.51 0.15 3.77
C LEU A 40 -3.80 0.61 5.20
N PHE A 41 -3.81 -0.34 6.13
CA PHE A 41 -3.97 -0.05 7.55
C PHE A 41 -2.62 -0.10 8.25
N HIS A 42 -2.31 0.94 9.01
CA HIS A 42 -1.10 1.03 9.82
C HIS A 42 -1.43 0.88 11.29
N GLU A 43 -1.02 -0.23 11.89
CA GLU A 43 -1.46 -0.62 13.24
C GLU A 43 -1.01 0.39 14.30
N ARG A 44 0.29 0.74 14.32
CA ARG A 44 0.84 1.65 15.34
C ARG A 44 0.19 3.04 15.32
N LEU A 45 -0.04 3.59 14.13
CA LEU A 45 -0.67 4.91 13.98
C LEU A 45 -2.19 4.85 13.98
N ASN A 46 -2.77 3.64 14.01
CA ASN A 46 -4.21 3.40 13.87
C ASN A 46 -4.82 4.19 12.71
N THR A 47 -4.13 4.21 11.56
CA THR A 47 -4.51 5.02 10.40
C THR A 47 -4.85 4.10 9.23
N LEU A 48 -5.99 4.36 8.59
CA LEU A 48 -6.43 3.67 7.39
C LEU A 48 -6.34 4.60 6.19
N CYS A 49 -5.62 4.17 5.17
CA CYS A 49 -5.58 4.80 3.86
C CYS A 49 -6.36 3.94 2.87
N ALA A 50 -7.13 4.56 1.98
CA ALA A 50 -7.91 3.88 0.95
C ALA A 50 -7.65 4.50 -0.42
N LEU A 51 -7.44 3.64 -1.41
CA LEU A 51 -7.29 3.97 -2.81
C LEU A 51 -8.44 3.33 -3.60
N MET A 52 -9.26 4.15 -4.24
CA MET A 52 -10.28 3.67 -5.16
C MET A 52 -9.64 3.06 -6.40
N VAL A 53 -10.10 1.89 -6.81
CA VAL A 53 -9.62 1.20 -8.01
C VAL A 53 -10.73 1.13 -9.05
N ASN A 54 -10.38 1.46 -10.29
CA ASN A 54 -11.23 1.20 -11.45
C ASN A 54 -10.77 -0.09 -12.12
N GLU A 55 -11.47 -1.19 -11.86
CA GLU A 55 -11.17 -2.52 -12.40
C GLU A 55 -11.17 -2.57 -13.93
N ASN A 56 -11.91 -1.68 -14.61
CA ASN A 56 -11.91 -1.60 -16.07
C ASN A 56 -10.56 -1.11 -16.63
N LEU A 57 -9.80 -0.36 -15.83
CA LEU A 57 -8.47 0.15 -16.18
C LEU A 57 -7.36 -0.72 -15.57
N SER A 58 -7.69 -1.56 -14.60
CA SER A 58 -6.74 -2.40 -13.87
C SER A 58 -7.39 -3.77 -13.61
N PRO A 59 -7.57 -4.58 -14.65
CA PRO A 59 -8.19 -5.89 -14.52
C PRO A 59 -7.29 -6.86 -13.74
N PHE A 60 -7.91 -7.87 -13.15
CA PHE A 60 -7.19 -8.96 -12.47
C PHE A 60 -6.44 -9.87 -13.47
N PRO A 61 -5.38 -10.58 -13.04
CA PRO A 61 -4.84 -10.65 -11.67
C PRO A 61 -3.90 -9.49 -11.31
N TRP A 62 -3.86 -9.13 -10.03
CA TRP A 62 -2.92 -8.14 -9.50
C TRP A 62 -1.72 -8.80 -8.84
N GLN A 63 -0.58 -8.10 -8.88
CA GLN A 63 0.65 -8.50 -8.22
C GLN A 63 1.06 -7.43 -7.22
N VAL A 64 1.53 -7.87 -6.05
CA VAL A 64 2.11 -6.98 -5.05
C VAL A 64 3.59 -6.83 -5.33
N LEU A 65 4.03 -5.61 -5.63
CA LEU A 65 5.44 -5.27 -5.80
C LEU A 65 5.93 -4.54 -4.55
N ILE A 66 6.93 -5.11 -3.86
CA ILE A 66 7.61 -4.47 -2.73
C ILE A 66 9.00 -4.06 -3.19
N ILE A 67 9.30 -2.76 -3.12
CA ILE A 67 10.59 -2.20 -3.50
C ILE A 67 11.29 -1.77 -2.21
N LEU A 68 12.48 -2.35 -1.97
CA LEU A 68 13.36 -1.98 -0.86
C LEU A 68 14.35 -0.92 -1.37
N GLY A 69 14.50 0.18 -0.64
CA GLY A 69 15.18 1.38 -1.13
C GLY A 69 16.66 1.43 -0.79
N GLY A 70 17.06 0.81 0.32
CA GLY A 70 18.40 0.87 0.87
C GLY A 70 19.03 -0.51 1.12
N PRO A 71 20.38 -0.57 1.17
CA PRO A 71 21.07 -1.75 1.66
C PRO A 71 20.64 -2.10 3.09
N GLY A 72 20.29 -3.36 3.34
CA GLY A 72 19.88 -3.84 4.67
C GLY A 72 18.38 -3.70 4.97
N ASP A 73 17.61 -3.01 4.12
CA ASP A 73 16.16 -3.02 4.22
C ASP A 73 15.63 -4.46 4.15
N THR A 74 14.70 -4.79 5.03
CA THR A 74 14.06 -6.10 5.06
C THR A 74 12.57 -5.92 5.34
N VAL A 75 11.74 -6.71 4.65
CA VAL A 75 10.32 -6.82 4.94
C VAL A 75 10.00 -8.27 5.24
N ARG A 76 9.02 -8.50 6.12
CA ARG A 76 8.47 -9.83 6.37
C ARG A 76 7.00 -9.82 6.00
N ILE A 77 6.61 -10.69 5.07
CA ILE A 77 5.21 -10.92 4.74
C ILE A 77 4.64 -11.87 5.79
N LEU A 78 3.62 -11.41 6.51
CA LEU A 78 2.94 -12.19 7.54
C LEU A 78 1.74 -12.92 6.93
N PRO A 79 1.38 -14.13 7.44
CA PRO A 79 0.12 -14.76 7.07
C PRO A 79 -1.05 -13.87 7.49
N ASN A 80 -2.15 -13.95 6.73
CA ASN A 80 -3.39 -13.32 7.16
C ASN A 80 -3.90 -14.05 8.41
N ALA A 81 -4.25 -13.30 9.45
CA ALA A 81 -4.77 -13.83 10.71
C ALA A 81 -6.27 -14.14 10.61
#